data_AF-A0A7Y0SJE2-F1
#
_entry.id   AF-A0A7Y0SJE2-F1
#
_cell.length_a   1.000
_cell.length_b   1.000
_cell.length_c   1.000
_cell.angle_alpha   90.00
_cell.angle_beta   90.00
_cell.angle_gamma   90.00
#
_symmetry.space_group_name_H-M   'P 1'
#
loop_
_entity.id
_entity.type
_entity.pdbx_description
1 polymer ?
#
loop_
_entity_poly.entity_id
_entity_poly.type
_entity_poly.pdbx_seq_one_letter_code
_entity_poly.pdbx_strand_id
1 'polypeptide(L)' 'MNYTHLTENERYMMSALRKQGISVVNIAKELGRHKSTIYRDFKRNSRYNAYRPNPSYQPARAQQRARNRLSRSRR' A
#
# COMPACT_ATOMS: atom_id res chain seq x y z
N MET A 1 14.01 12.96 11.60
CA MET A 1 13.01 11.94 11.18
C MET A 1 12.48 12.32 9.80
N ASN A 2 12.89 11.62 8.75
CA ASN A 2 12.34 11.85 7.40
C ASN A 2 11.15 10.90 7.20
N TYR A 3 9.96 11.35 7.59
CA TYR A 3 8.74 10.59 7.34
C TYR A 3 8.41 10.66 5.84
N THR A 4 8.85 9.63 5.10
CA THR A 4 8.61 9.54 3.65
C THR A 4 7.36 8.73 3.37
N HIS A 5 6.35 9.38 2.81
CA HIS A 5 5.14 8.71 2.35
C HIS A 5 5.45 7.73 1.20
N LEU A 6 4.62 6.69 1.07
CA LEU A 6 4.59 5.88 -0.14
C LEU A 6 4.03 6.72 -1.28
N THR A 7 4.77 6.76 -2.38
CA THR A 7 4.41 7.37 -3.65
C THR A 7 3.31 6.55 -4.34
N GLU A 8 2.69 7.15 -5.36
CA GLU A 8 1.72 6.45 -6.18
C GLU A 8 2.33 5.25 -6.90
N ASN A 9 3.52 5.43 -7.51
CA ASN A 9 4.24 4.38 -8.21
C ASN A 9 4.56 3.19 -7.30
N GLU A 10 5.05 3.44 -6.08
CA GLU A 10 5.31 2.38 -5.10
C GLU A 10 4.03 1.60 -4.76
N ARG A 11 2.88 2.27 -4.62
CA ARG A 11 1.61 1.57 -4.39
C ARG A 11 1.22 0.70 -5.58
N TYR A 12 1.40 1.16 -6.81
CA TYR A 12 1.14 0.34 -8.00
C TYR A 12 2.09 -0.86 -8.07
N MET A 13 3.38 -0.67 -7.81
CA MET A 13 4.36 -1.76 -7.72
C MET A 13 3.98 -2.77 -6.64
N MET A 14 3.60 -2.33 -5.44
CA MET A 14 3.10 -3.22 -4.38
C MET A 14 1.94 -4.09 -4.86
N SER A 15 0.99 -3.51 -5.62
CA SER A 15 -0.14 -4.27 -6.16
C SER A 15 0.31 -5.29 -7.21
N ALA A 16 1.21 -4.91 -8.11
CA ALA A 16 1.71 -5.78 -9.18
C ALA A 16 2.49 -6.97 -8.59
N LEU A 17 3.46 -6.70 -7.72
CA LEU A 17 4.28 -7.72 -7.05
C LEU A 17 3.42 -8.65 -6.19
N ARG A 18 2.39 -8.12 -5.53
CA ARG A 18 1.47 -8.97 -4.74
C ARG A 18 0.64 -9.91 -5.62
N LYS A 19 0.21 -9.46 -6.80
CA LYS A 19 -0.50 -10.30 -7.77
C LYS A 19 0.38 -11.43 -8.30
N GLN A 20 1.70 -11.22 -8.37
CA GLN A 20 2.70 -12.24 -8.70
C GLN A 20 2.99 -13.22 -7.54
N GLY A 21 2.32 -13.08 -6.39
CA GLY A 21 2.51 -13.95 -5.23
C GLY A 21 3.69 -13.59 -4.34
N ILE A 22 4.39 -12.47 -4.62
CA ILE A 22 5.55 -12.04 -3.82
C ILE A 22 5.10 -11.68 -2.39
N SER A 23 5.93 -12.08 -1.42
CA SER A 23 5.69 -11.79 -0.01
C SER A 23 5.86 -10.30 0.29
N VAL A 24 5.13 -9.80 1.29
CA VAL A 24 5.22 -8.39 1.71
C VAL A 24 6.64 -8.01 2.14
N VAL A 25 7.39 -8.94 2.72
CA VAL A 25 8.79 -8.72 3.13
C VAL A 25 9.69 -8.52 1.91
N ASN A 26 9.53 -9.31 0.86
CA ASN A 26 10.32 -9.17 -0.36
C ASN A 26 9.94 -7.90 -1.13
N ILE A 27 8.64 -7.55 -1.18
CA ILE A 27 8.19 -6.27 -1.73
C ILE A 27 8.83 -5.08 -0.98
N ALA A 28 8.94 -5.17 0.34
CA ALA A 28 9.57 -4.13 1.13
C ALA A 28 11.07 -3.97 0.81
N LYS A 29 11.78 -5.09 0.62
CA LYS A 29 13.18 -5.09 0.18
C LYS A 29 13.33 -4.46 -1.21
N GLU A 30 12.50 -4.87 -2.16
CA GLU A 30 12.49 -4.36 -3.55
C GLU A 30 12.29 -2.84 -3.60
N LEU A 31 11.36 -2.33 -2.79
CA LEU A 31 11.05 -0.90 -2.73
C LEU A 31 12.00 -0.09 -1.84
N GLY A 32 12.98 -0.74 -1.19
CA GLY A 32 13.85 -0.09 -0.21
C GLY A 32 13.07 0.51 0.99
N ARG A 33 11.90 -0.05 1.32
CA ARG A 33 11.03 0.43 2.40
C ARG A 33 11.03 -0.52 3.58
N HIS A 34 10.76 0.02 4.76
CA HIS A 34 10.61 -0.83 5.94
C HIS A 34 9.36 -1.71 5.84
N LYS A 35 9.50 -3.00 6.17
CA LYS A 35 8.42 -4.00 6.12
C LYS A 35 7.14 -3.53 6.82
N SER A 36 7.25 -2.90 7.98
CA SER A 36 6.08 -2.41 8.74
C SER A 36 5.31 -1.31 8.02
N THR A 37 5.96 -0.51 7.17
CA THR A 37 5.28 0.50 6.35
C THR A 37 4.42 -0.16 5.29
N ILE A 38 4.98 -1.14 4.59
CA ILE A 38 4.26 -1.91 3.56
C ILE A 38 3.11 -2.69 4.20
N TYR A 39 3.33 -3.40 5.31
CA TYR A 39 2.28 -4.11 6.04
C TYR A 39 1.13 -3.20 6.49
N ARG A 40 1.44 -2.03 7.07
CA ARG A 40 0.41 -1.07 7.49
C ARG A 40 -0.39 -0.55 6.30
N ASP A 41 0.26 -0.32 5.17
CA ASP A 41 -0.42 0.14 3.97
C ASP A 41 -1.32 -0.93 3.36
N PHE A 42 -0.83 -2.18 3.27
CA PHE A 42 -1.66 -3.33 2.89
C PHE A 42 -2.86 -3.50 3.82
N LYS A 43 -2.66 -3.49 5.14
CA LYS A 43 -3.75 -3.63 6.11
C LYS A 43 -4.80 -2.53 5.95
N ARG A 44 -4.38 -1.28 5.68
CA ARG A 44 -5.29 -0.14 5.53
C ARG A 44 -6.06 -0.17 4.21
N ASN A 45 -5.46 -0.66 3.13
CA ASN A 45 -5.96 -0.49 1.77
C ASN A 45 -6.33 -1.80 1.06
N SER A 46 -6.18 -2.94 1.73
CA SER A 46 -6.74 -4.21 1.25
C SER A 46 -8.20 -4.33 1.67
N ARG A 47 -9.03 -4.85 0.77
CA ARG A 47 -10.42 -5.19 1.08
C ARG A 47 -10.58 -6.70 1.10
N TYR A 48 -11.24 -7.18 2.14
CA TYR A 48 -11.88 -8.48 2.10
C TYR A 48 -13.06 -8.43 1.14
N ASN A 49 -13.24 -9.50 0.37
CA ASN A 49 -14.38 -9.70 -0.50
C ASN A 49 -14.88 -11.12 -0.24
N ALA A 50 -16.17 -11.31 0.07
CA ALA A 50 -16.73 -12.64 0.35
C ALA A 50 -16.49 -13.62 -0.81
N TYR A 51 -16.40 -13.14 -2.05
CA TYR A 51 -16.12 -13.92 -3.24
C TYR A 51 -14.63 -14.07 -3.57
N ARG A 52 -13.74 -13.45 -2.79
CA ARG A 52 -12.28 -13.61 -2.94
C ARG A 52 -11.66 -13.86 -1.56
N PRO A 53 -11.28 -15.10 -1.25
CA PRO A 53 -10.76 -15.45 0.08
C PRO A 53 -9.50 -14.64 0.45
N ASN A 54 -8.74 -14.18 -0.56
CA ASN A 54 -7.56 -13.36 -0.36
C ASN A 54 -7.89 -11.85 -0.48
N PRO A 55 -7.62 -11.04 0.56
CA PRO A 55 -7.79 -9.60 0.50
C PRO A 55 -6.96 -9.00 -0.64
N SER A 56 -7.61 -8.25 -1.52
CA SER A 56 -6.96 -7.62 -2.67
C SER A 56 -6.60 -6.18 -2.33
N TYR A 57 -5.33 -5.82 -2.55
CA TYR A 57 -4.82 -4.48 -2.35
C TYR A 57 -5.25 -3.55 -3.49
N GLN A 58 -5.75 -2.36 -3.15
CA GLN A 58 -6.28 -1.39 -4.10
C GLN A 58 -5.41 -0.12 -4.15
N PRO A 59 -4.46 0.00 -5.13
CA PRO A 59 -3.51 1.11 -5.18
C PRO A 59 -4.16 2.47 -5.42
N ALA A 60 -5.13 2.57 -6.34
CA ALA A 60 -5.83 3.82 -6.64
C ALA A 60 -6.58 4.36 -5.40
N ARG A 61 -7.25 3.47 -4.66
CA ARG A 61 -7.93 3.81 -3.39
C ARG A 61 -6.94 4.22 -2.31
N ALA A 62 -5.81 3.51 -2.19
CA ALA A 62 -4.75 3.85 -1.25
C ALA A 62 -4.24 5.27 -1.48
N GLN A 63 -4.01 5.63 -2.75
CA GLN A 63 -3.58 6.95 -3.16
C GLN A 63 -4.63 8.02 -2.87
N GLN A 64 -5.89 7.77 -3.23
CA GLN A 64 -6.99 8.70 -2.93
C GLN A 64 -7.11 8.97 -1.43
N ARG A 65 -7.00 7.94 -0.58
CA ARG A 65 -7.02 8.11 0.88
C ARG A 65 -5.81 8.89 1.39
N ALA A 66 -4.64 8.72 0.79
CA ALA A 66 -3.47 9.52 1.13
C ALA A 66 -3.69 11.00 0.79
N ARG A 67 -4.19 11.30 -0.41
CA ARG A 67 -4.56 12.66 -0.86
C ARG A 67 -5.60 13.31 0.07
N ASN A 68 -6.65 12.56 0.44
CA ASN A 68 -7.70 13.06 1.33
C ASN A 68 -7.20 13.37 2.76
N ARG A 69 -6.21 12.61 3.27
CA ARG A 69 -5.60 12.93 4.57
C ARG A 69 -4.76 14.20 4.48
N LEU A 70 -3.99 14.34 3.40
CA LEU A 70 -3.16 15.51 3.16
C LEU A 70 -4.00 16.78 2.97
N SER A 71 -5.15 16.70 2.31
CA SER A 71 -6.03 17.86 2.16
C SER A 71 -6.66 18.29 3.47
N ARG A 72 -7.02 17.34 4.35
CA ARG A 72 -7.55 17.62 5.69
C ARG A 72 -6.52 18.23 6.63
N SER A 73 -5.26 17.83 6.53
CA SER A 73 -4.19 18.38 7.37
C SER A 73 -3.72 19.78 6.95
N ARG A 74 -4.18 20.28 5.80
CA ARG A 74 -3.85 21.61 5.27
C ARG A 74 -4.94 22.66 5.53
N ARG A 75 -6.05 22.26 6.17
CA ARG A 75 -7.09 23.17 6.67
C ARG A 75 -6.77 23.51 8.11
#